data_AF-A0A0F4J847-F1
#
_entry.id   AF-A0A0F4J847-F1
#
_cell.length_a   1.000
_cell.length_b   1.000
_cell.length_c   1.000
_cell.angle_alpha   90.00
_cell.angle_beta   90.00
_cell.angle_gamma   90.00
#
_symmetry.space_group_name_H-M   'P 1'
#
loop_
_entity.id
_entity.type
_entity.pdbx_description
1 polymer ?
#
loop_
_entity_poly.entity_id
_entity_poly.type
_entity_poly.pdbx_seq_one_letter_code
_entity_poly.pdbx_strand_id
1 'polypeptide(L)'
;MRPVTVTTFVQYASKPGTDRWHEPISVDVARQCLRRARRSGDTVEIRQTTARDGSSVHVAHVHIGPGRWRDVDSVTDIYEIPTDALTDL
;
A
#
# COMPACT_ATOMS: atom_id res chain seq x y z
N MET A 1 -2.97 -13.15 -14.30
CA MET A 1 -3.20 -12.04 -13.36
C MET A 1 -1.88 -11.29 -13.11
N ARG A 2 -1.83 -9.98 -13.35
CA ARG A 2 -0.64 -9.13 -13.12
C ARG A 2 -0.43 -8.94 -11.60
N PRO A 3 0.81 -8.98 -11.07
CA PRO A 3 1.05 -8.77 -9.65
C PRO A 3 0.71 -7.34 -9.23
N VAL A 4 0.39 -7.17 -7.95
CA VAL A 4 0.23 -5.85 -7.32
C VAL A 4 1.61 -5.38 -6.88
N THR A 5 1.98 -4.15 -7.20
CA THR A 5 3.18 -3.53 -6.63
C THR A 5 2.80 -2.84 -5.34
N VAL A 6 3.45 -3.17 -4.23
CA VAL A 6 3.38 -2.37 -3.01
C VAL A 6 4.68 -1.60 -2.84
N THR A 7 4.57 -0.30 -2.57
CA THR A 7 5.68 0.56 -2.17
C THR A 7 5.48 0.96 -0.72
N THR A 8 6.45 0.63 0.12
CA THR A 8 6.42 0.98 1.54
C THR A 8 7.38 2.12 1.82
N PHE A 9 6.90 3.10 2.58
CA PHE A 9 7.67 4.22 3.09
C PHE A 9 7.69 4.13 4.62
N VAL A 10 8.86 4.17 5.21
CA VAL A 10 9.02 4.17 6.67
C VAL A 10 9.75 5.43 7.11
N GLN A 11 9.11 6.18 7.99
CA GLN A 11 9.70 7.31 8.67
C GLN A 11 10.11 6.88 10.09
N TYR A 12 11.40 6.92 10.37
CA TYR A 12 11.94 6.58 11.68
C TYR A 12 11.97 7.82 12.59
N ALA A 13 11.77 7.61 13.89
CA ALA A 13 11.88 8.69 14.87
C ALA A 13 13.34 9.11 15.09
N SER A 14 14.27 8.15 15.00
CA SER A 14 15.70 8.35 15.30
C SER A 14 16.54 9.00 14.20
N LYS A 15 16.07 8.99 12.94
CA LYS A 15 16.85 9.53 11.82
C LYS A 15 16.00 10.41 10.89
N PRO A 16 16.57 11.50 10.37
CA PRO A 16 15.93 12.26 9.31
C PRO A 16 15.90 11.43 8.02
N GLY A 17 14.73 11.39 7.36
CA GLY A 17 14.54 10.74 6.07
C GLY A 17 13.49 9.63 6.08
N THR A 18 13.24 9.07 4.89
CA THR A 18 12.25 8.01 4.68
C THR A 18 12.92 6.85 3.96
N ASP A 19 12.92 5.68 4.59
CA ASP A 19 13.34 4.47 3.90
C ASP A 19 12.22 4.01 2.98
N ARG A 20 12.58 3.50 1.80
CA ARG A 20 11.61 3.08 0.78
C ARG A 20 12.06 1.80 0.10
N TRP A 21 11.12 0.89 -0.06
CA TRP A 21 11.27 -0.29 -0.92
C TRP A 21 9.98 -0.59 -1.67
N HIS A 22 10.09 -1.43 -2.69
CA HIS A 22 8.98 -1.92 -3.47
C HIS A 22 9.06 -3.44 -3.56
N GLU A 23 7.91 -4.11 -3.48
CA GLU A 23 7.82 -5.56 -3.63
C GLU A 23 6.58 -5.94 -4.46
N PRO A 24 6.70 -6.94 -5.35
CA PRO A 24 5.54 -7.51 -6.00
C PRO A 24 4.83 -8.48 -5.04
N ILE A 25 3.51 -8.34 -4.91
CA ILE A 25 2.66 -9.21 -4.11
C ILE A 25 1.47 -9.71 -4.94
N SER A 26 0.82 -10.79 -4.48
CA SER A 26 -0.43 -11.24 -5.09
C SER A 26 -1.60 -10.32 -4.73
N VAL A 27 -2.66 -10.35 -5.56
CA VAL A 27 -3.90 -9.61 -5.30
C VAL A 27 -4.54 -10.03 -3.98
N ASP A 28 -4.51 -11.31 -3.65
CA ASP A 28 -5.09 -11.82 -2.40
C ASP A 28 -4.35 -11.30 -1.17
N VAL A 29 -3.01 -11.26 -1.22
CA VAL A 29 -2.18 -10.68 -0.16
C VAL A 29 -2.51 -9.19 -0.01
N ALA A 30 -2.56 -8.44 -1.11
CA ALA A 30 -2.92 -7.03 -1.08
C ALA A 30 -4.30 -6.80 -0.43
N ARG A 31 -5.31 -7.60 -0.80
CA ARG A 31 -6.65 -7.55 -0.20
C ARG A 31 -6.65 -7.87 1.28
N GLN A 32 -5.89 -8.88 1.70
CA GLN A 32 -5.78 -9.23 3.11
C GLN A 32 -5.15 -8.09 3.91
N CYS A 33 -4.10 -7.45 3.38
CA CYS A 33 -3.46 -6.28 3.99
C CYS A 33 -4.42 -5.10 4.12
N LEU A 34 -5.10 -4.72 3.03
CA LEU A 34 -6.09 -3.63 3.05
C LEU A 34 -7.24 -3.91 4.03
N ARG A 35 -7.74 -5.14 4.07
CA ARG A 35 -8.79 -5.54 5.02
C ARG A 35 -8.29 -5.45 6.47
N ARG A 36 -7.05 -5.86 6.73
CA ARG A 36 -6.44 -5.79 8.06
C ARG A 36 -6.22 -4.34 8.49
N ALA A 37 -5.74 -3.49 7.59
CA ALA A 37 -5.55 -2.06 7.84
C ALA A 37 -6.86 -1.39 8.27
N ARG A 38 -7.94 -1.60 7.50
CA ARG A 38 -9.28 -1.10 7.84
C ARG A 38 -9.76 -1.58 9.21
N ARG A 39 -9.56 -2.86 9.54
CA ARG A 39 -9.95 -3.43 10.85
C ARG A 39 -9.13 -2.88 12.01
N SER A 40 -7.89 -2.47 11.76
CA SER A 40 -6.98 -1.95 12.78
C SER A 40 -7.17 -0.45 13.02
N GLY A 41 -8.07 0.19 12.28
CA GLY A 41 -8.31 1.64 12.37
C GLY A 41 -7.29 2.48 11.60
N ASP A 42 -6.46 1.86 10.76
CA ASP A 42 -5.49 2.59 9.91
C ASP A 42 -6.23 3.38 8.83
N THR A 43 -5.68 4.52 8.42
CA THR A 43 -6.28 5.34 7.35
C THR A 43 -6.06 4.66 6.00
N VAL A 44 -7.15 4.30 5.31
CA VAL A 44 -7.10 3.67 3.98
C VAL A 44 -7.86 4.51 2.97
N GLU A 45 -7.15 5.10 2.02
CA GLU A 45 -7.73 5.81 0.88
C GLU A 45 -7.53 5.00 -0.40
N ILE A 46 -8.55 4.91 -1.24
CA ILE A 46 -8.45 4.21 -2.54
C ILE A 46 -8.90 5.15 -3.64
N ARG A 47 -8.08 5.32 -4.67
CA ARG A 47 -8.39 6.11 -5.86
C ARG A 47 -8.14 5.29 -7.11
N GLN A 48 -9.06 5.35 -8.06
CA GLN A 48 -8.81 4.83 -9.40
C GLN A 48 -8.05 5.88 -10.21
N THR A 49 -7.05 5.45 -10.97
CA THR A 49 -6.27 6.29 -11.87
C THR A 49 -5.82 5.48 -13.09
N THR A 50 -5.08 6.13 -13.98
CA THR A 50 -4.50 5.53 -15.17
C THR A 50 -2.98 5.58 -15.04
N ALA A 51 -2.32 4.44 -15.21
CA ALA A 51 -0.87 4.34 -15.22
C ALA A 51 -0.29 4.97 -16.51
N ARG A 52 1.04 5.18 -16.52
CA ARG A 52 1.74 5.80 -17.67
C ARG A 52 1.57 5.01 -18.97
N ASP A 53 1.39 3.70 -18.89
CA ASP A 53 1.17 2.80 -20.02
C ASP A 53 -0.29 2.81 -20.53
N GLY A 54 -1.17 3.62 -19.93
CA GLY A 54 -2.59 3.69 -20.27
C GLY A 54 -3.47 2.66 -19.56
N SER A 55 -2.90 1.77 -18.73
CA SER A 55 -3.68 0.78 -17.99
C SER A 55 -4.43 1.40 -16.80
N SER A 56 -5.66 0.94 -16.53
CA SER A 56 -6.39 1.38 -15.34
C SER A 56 -5.85 0.68 -14.10
N VAL A 57 -5.61 1.45 -13.04
CA VAL A 57 -5.11 0.96 -11.77
C VAL A 57 -5.89 1.56 -10.61
N HIS A 58 -6.08 0.79 -9.55
CA HIS A 58 -6.53 1.27 -8.25
C HIS A 58 -5.31 1.46 -7.35
N VAL A 59 -5.11 2.69 -6.90
CA VAL A 59 -4.05 3.03 -5.95
C VAL A 59 -4.66 3.10 -4.55
N ALA A 60 -4.23 2.21 -3.66
CA ALA A 60 -4.61 2.26 -2.26
C ALA A 60 -3.47 2.83 -1.41
N HIS A 61 -3.74 3.91 -0.68
CA HIS A 61 -2.83 4.48 0.31
C HIS A 61 -3.26 4.01 1.70
N VAL A 62 -2.35 3.35 2.40
CA VAL A 62 -2.54 2.95 3.80
C VAL A 62 -1.55 3.72 4.64
N HIS A 63 -2.05 4.58 5.53
CA HIS A 63 -1.22 5.29 6.49
C HIS A 63 -1.38 4.68 7.88
N ILE A 64 -0.27 4.23 8.45
CA ILE A 64 -0.17 3.63 9.77
C ILE A 64 0.58 4.61 10.65
N GLY A 65 -0.15 5.19 11.59
CA GLY A 65 0.39 6.16 12.54
C GLY A 65 1.35 5.54 13.56
N PRO A 66 1.90 6.37 14.47
CA PRO A 66 2.89 5.94 15.45
C PRO A 66 2.32 4.90 16.42
N GLY A 67 3.22 4.15 17.06
CA GLY A 67 2.87 3.23 18.15
C GLY A 67 2.67 1.76 17.74
N ARG A 68 2.72 1.44 16.45
CA ARG A 68 2.73 0.04 15.98
C ARG A 68 4.12 -0.60 16.01
N TRP A 69 5.17 0.18 15.74
CA TRP A 69 6.56 -0.28 15.78
C TRP A 69 7.40 0.63 16.69
N ARG A 70 8.47 0.07 17.27
CA ARG A 70 9.45 0.87 18.01
C ARG A 70 10.28 1.70 17.03
N ASP A 71 10.56 2.93 17.39
CA ASP A 71 11.41 3.86 16.61
C ASP A 71 10.88 4.22 15.22
N VAL A 72 9.57 4.03 14.98
CA VAL A 72 8.91 4.39 13.73
C VAL A 72 7.78 5.36 14.03
N ASP A 73 7.86 6.55 13.42
CA ASP A 73 6.84 7.58 13.53
C ASP A 73 5.62 7.24 12.65
N SER A 74 5.87 6.77 11.43
CA SER A 74 4.80 6.32 10.55
C SER A 74 5.29 5.38 9.46
N VAL A 75 4.35 4.56 8.97
CA VAL A 75 4.52 3.75 7.78
C VAL A 75 3.42 4.10 6.79
N THR A 76 3.78 4.29 5.52
CA THR A 76 2.80 4.45 4.44
C THR A 76 3.04 3.38 3.39
N ASP A 77 2.03 2.55 3.15
CA ASP A 77 2.03 1.59 2.06
C ASP A 77 1.17 2.13 0.91
N ILE A 78 1.70 2.04 -0.31
CA ILE A 78 1.01 2.38 -1.55
C ILE A 78 0.88 1.10 -2.38
N TYR A 79 -0.35 0.63 -2.58
CA TYR A 79 -0.66 -0.53 -3.41
C TYR A 79 -1.13 -0.07 -4.77
N GLU A 80 -0.40 -0.43 -5.82
CA GLU A 80 -0.79 -0.24 -7.22
C GLU A 80 -1.42 -1.52 -7.74
N ILE A 81 -2.76 -1.56 -7.74
CA ILE A 81 -3.54 -2.75 -8.08
C ILE A 81 -4.08 -2.60 -9.50
N PRO A 82 -3.67 -3.43 -10.46
CA PRO A 82 -4.26 -3.45 -11.80
C PRO A 82 -5.78 -3.68 -11.71
N THR A 83 -6.57 -2.85 -12.39
CA THR A 83 -8.05 -2.92 -12.28
C THR A 83 -8.59 -4.26 -12.79
N ASP A 84 -7.97 -4.83 -13.82
CA ASP A 84 -8.28 -6.17 -14.35
C ASP A 84 -8.04 -7.28 -13.30
N ALA A 85 -7.05 -7.10 -12.44
CA ALA A 85 -6.74 -8.02 -11.34
C ALA A 85 -7.81 -7.99 -10.23
N LEU A 86 -8.70 -6.99 -10.21
CA LEU A 86 -9.87 -6.96 -9.32
C LEU A 86 -11.08 -7.70 -9.89
N THR A 87 -11.18 -7.83 -11.22
CA THR A 87 -12.30 -8.45 -11.94
C THR A 87 -12.11 -9.93 -12.23
N ASP A 88 -10.86 -10.43 -12.20
CA ASP A 88 -10.52 -11.85 -12.46
C ASP A 88 -10.89 -12.81 -11.29
N LEU A 89 -11.96 -12.53 -10.53
CA LEU A 89 -12.48 -13.42 -9.47
C LEU A 89 -13.84 -14.03 -9.78
#